data_AF-A0A9W9M0V3-F1
#
_entry.id   AF-A0A9W9M0V3-F1
#
_cell.length_a   1.000
_cell.length_b   1.000
_cell.length_c   1.000
_cell.angle_alpha   90.00
_cell.angle_beta   90.00
_cell.angle_gamma   90.00
#
_symmetry.space_group_name_H-M   'P 1'
#
loop_
_entity.id
_entity.type
_entity.pdbx_description
1 polymer ?
#
loop_
_entity_poly.entity_id
_entity_poly.type
_entity_poly.pdbx_seq_one_letter_code
_entity_poly.pdbx_strand_id
1 'polypeptide(L)'
;MCPRGQPWKTPAIATMIRFVDLPAEIRLMIYRYSLKPNRYVRGYRRIMAYEPEYGPTGGPSCMYPRPYVERSTPPILLLNKQITKEALEVLYRIPLDLHPTPSPYFTMRQMDIAEFISEHLLQRMHYCSLYLPGANKNFVLTILDIWGQGNQLKRLDVFWPKSFPSYNERHWKVVRSRILTFAAMVPTIFHEVDQASKPSNPA
;
A
#
# COMPACT_ATOMS: atom_id res chain seq x y z
N MET A 1 63.30 19.33 -35.41
CA MET A 1 61.95 19.36 -36.02
C MET A 1 61.08 18.36 -35.30
N CYS A 2 60.20 18.81 -34.38
CA CYS A 2 59.24 17.95 -33.70
C CYS A 2 57.85 18.17 -34.33
N PRO A 3 57.05 17.12 -34.61
CA PRO A 3 55.72 17.31 -35.15
C PRO A 3 54.77 17.86 -34.07
N ARG A 4 53.98 18.85 -34.47
CA ARG A 4 52.94 19.53 -33.69
C ARG A 4 51.85 18.55 -33.27
N GLY A 5 51.36 18.74 -32.05
CA GLY A 5 50.34 17.92 -31.42
C GLY A 5 49.04 17.80 -32.22
N GLN A 6 48.47 16.60 -32.21
CA GLN A 6 47.08 16.40 -32.60
C GLN A 6 46.17 16.92 -31.48
N PRO A 7 45.17 17.76 -31.79
CA PRO A 7 44.12 18.05 -30.85
C PRO A 7 43.32 16.77 -30.63
N TRP A 8 43.24 16.34 -29.37
CA TRP A 8 42.33 15.29 -28.92
C TRP A 8 40.93 15.64 -29.44
N LYS A 9 40.39 14.80 -30.33
CA LYS A 9 38.98 14.88 -30.71
C LYS A 9 38.17 14.67 -29.44
N THR A 10 37.53 15.74 -28.97
CA THR A 10 36.52 15.64 -27.91
C THR A 10 35.46 14.67 -28.42
N PRO A 11 35.16 13.56 -27.73
CA PRO A 11 34.07 12.70 -28.14
C PRO A 11 32.79 13.53 -28.14
N ALA A 12 32.01 13.40 -29.22
CA ALA A 12 30.72 14.04 -29.37
C ALA A 12 29.94 13.92 -28.06
N ILE A 13 29.55 15.07 -27.52
CA ILE A 13 28.80 15.18 -26.26
C ILE A 13 27.62 14.23 -26.39
N ALA A 14 27.64 13.12 -25.65
CA ALA A 14 26.50 12.25 -25.52
C ALA A 14 25.35 13.14 -25.05
N THR A 15 24.37 13.39 -25.93
CA THR A 15 23.22 14.23 -25.62
C THR A 15 22.55 13.64 -24.39
N MET A 16 22.71 14.30 -23.25
CA MET A 16 22.03 13.89 -22.02
C MET A 16 20.53 14.11 -22.23
N ILE A 17 19.83 13.04 -22.58
CA ILE A 17 18.37 13.04 -22.66
C ILE A 17 17.84 13.17 -21.24
N ARG A 18 17.13 14.25 -20.93
CA ARG A 18 16.49 14.41 -19.63
C ARG A 18 15.19 13.62 -19.62
N PHE A 19 14.79 13.16 -18.44
CA PHE A 19 13.55 12.39 -18.28
C PHE A 19 12.30 13.12 -18.81
N VAL A 20 12.23 14.45 -18.67
CA VAL A 20 11.11 15.28 -19.15
C VAL A 20 11.11 15.43 -20.68
N ASP A 21 12.25 15.19 -21.34
CA ASP A 21 12.34 15.23 -22.80
C ASP A 21 11.85 13.91 -23.44
N LEU A 22 11.58 12.87 -22.64
CA LEU A 22 10.97 11.63 -23.12
C LEU A 22 9.51 11.86 -23.52
N PRO A 23 8.99 11.17 -24.56
CA PRO A 23 7.58 11.17 -24.90
C PRO A 23 6.69 10.78 -23.70
N ALA A 24 5.49 11.35 -23.62
CA ALA A 24 4.58 11.17 -22.50
C ALA A 24 4.22 9.69 -22.27
N GLU A 25 4.11 8.92 -23.34
CA GLU A 25 3.81 7.49 -23.33
C GLU A 25 4.92 6.71 -22.61
N ILE A 26 6.19 7.05 -22.89
CA ILE A 26 7.36 6.42 -22.26
C ILE A 26 7.43 6.81 -20.78
N ARG A 27 7.20 8.09 -20.45
CA ARG A 27 7.14 8.52 -19.04
C ARG A 27 6.05 7.78 -18.27
N LEU A 28 4.87 7.61 -18.87
CA LEU A 28 3.75 6.88 -18.30
C LEU A 28 4.09 5.41 -18.05
N MET A 29 4.78 4.75 -18.98
CA MET A 29 5.30 3.40 -18.77
C MET A 29 6.27 3.37 -17.58
N ILE A 30 7.22 4.29 -17.52
CA ILE A 30 8.21 4.35 -16.42
C ILE A 30 7.50 4.58 -15.08
N TYR A 31 6.50 5.46 -15.01
CA TYR A 31 5.72 5.68 -13.79
C TYR A 31 5.04 4.41 -13.31
N ARG A 32 4.41 3.64 -14.21
CA ARG A 32 3.75 2.37 -13.84
C ARG A 32 4.72 1.35 -13.24
N TYR A 33 5.94 1.26 -13.75
CA TYR A 33 6.96 0.35 -13.20
C TYR A 33 7.58 0.85 -11.89
N SER A 34 7.70 2.17 -11.75
CA SER A 34 8.37 2.80 -10.61
C SER A 34 7.48 2.92 -9.37
N LEU A 35 6.17 2.99 -9.58
CA LEU A 35 5.18 3.20 -8.52
C LEU A 35 4.57 1.87 -8.10
N LYS A 36 4.79 1.49 -6.84
CA LYS A 36 4.27 0.24 -6.26
C LYS A 36 3.53 0.55 -4.96
N PRO A 37 2.22 0.88 -5.01
CA PRO A 37 1.47 1.27 -3.81
C PRO A 37 1.39 0.13 -2.78
N ASN A 38 1.36 -1.13 -3.22
CA ASN A 38 1.28 -2.32 -2.35
C ASN A 38 2.61 -2.67 -1.63
N ARG A 39 3.67 -1.85 -1.77
CA ARG A 39 4.97 -2.10 -1.13
C ARG A 39 4.90 -2.09 0.40
N TYR A 40 3.89 -1.43 0.98
CA TYR A 40 3.67 -1.35 2.42
C TYR A 40 3.54 -2.74 3.08
N VAL A 41 3.08 -3.76 2.34
CA VAL A 41 2.98 -5.16 2.81
C VAL A 41 4.33 -5.72 3.26
N ARG A 42 5.46 -5.19 2.76
CA ARG A 42 6.80 -5.54 3.28
C ARG A 42 6.94 -5.17 4.76
N GLY A 43 6.33 -4.08 5.20
CA GLY A 43 6.26 -3.68 6.60
C GLY A 43 5.51 -4.72 7.44
N TYR A 44 4.41 -5.26 6.92
CA TYR A 44 3.66 -6.33 7.60
C TYR A 44 4.51 -7.58 7.76
N ARG A 45 5.19 -8.01 6.69
CA ARG A 45 6.09 -9.16 6.73
C ARG A 45 7.22 -8.97 7.74
N ARG A 46 7.78 -7.76 7.81
CA ARG A 46 8.84 -7.42 8.79
C ARG A 46 8.33 -7.57 10.22
N ILE A 47 7.14 -7.04 10.53
CA ILE A 47 6.53 -7.14 11.88
C ILE A 47 6.21 -8.59 12.24
N MET A 48 5.59 -9.33 11.32
CA MET A 48 5.25 -10.74 11.52
C MET A 48 6.49 -11.61 11.71
N ALA A 49 7.61 -11.28 11.05
CA ALA A 49 8.87 -11.98 11.23
C ALA A 49 9.54 -11.76 12.59
N TYR A 50 9.18 -10.70 13.32
CA TYR A 50 9.63 -10.50 14.70
C TYR A 50 8.83 -11.32 15.72
N GLU A 51 7.68 -11.90 15.36
CA GLU A 51 6.85 -12.67 16.30
C GLU A 51 7.48 -13.96 16.86
N PRO A 52 8.22 -14.79 16.09
CA PRO A 52 8.76 -16.05 16.61
C PRO A 52 10.03 -15.92 17.47
N GLU A 53 10.71 -14.76 17.49
CA GLU A 53 11.93 -14.56 18.29
C GLU A 53 11.65 -14.40 19.79
N TYR A 54 10.40 -14.11 20.18
CA TYR A 54 10.00 -13.86 21.56
C TYR A 54 9.04 -14.96 22.05
N GLY A 55 9.58 -16.17 22.21
CA GLY A 55 8.85 -17.34 22.69
C GLY A 55 8.29 -17.21 24.12
N PRO A 56 7.59 -18.25 24.64
CA PRO A 56 6.85 -18.24 25.92
C PRO A 56 7.72 -18.01 27.17
N THR A 57 9.03 -17.93 27.02
CA THR A 57 10.01 -17.59 28.06
C THR A 57 10.24 -16.07 28.21
N GLY A 58 9.62 -15.26 27.34
CA GLY A 58 9.74 -13.81 27.31
C GLY A 58 8.89 -13.12 28.39
N GLY A 59 9.42 -12.03 28.97
CA GLY A 59 8.75 -11.22 29.98
C GLY A 59 7.42 -10.60 29.51
N PRO A 60 6.76 -9.79 30.36
CA PRO A 60 5.45 -9.24 30.03
C PRO A 60 5.49 -8.42 28.74
N SER A 61 4.42 -8.49 27.95
CA SER A 61 4.34 -7.89 26.61
C SER A 61 4.67 -6.39 26.58
N CYS A 62 4.41 -5.68 27.68
CA CYS A 62 4.76 -4.26 27.84
C CYS A 62 6.26 -3.94 27.81
N MET A 63 7.14 -4.95 27.94
CA MET A 63 8.59 -4.76 27.85
C MET A 63 9.10 -4.71 26.40
N TYR A 64 8.29 -5.15 25.43
CA TYR A 64 8.71 -5.15 24.04
C TYR A 64 8.44 -3.80 23.38
N PRO A 65 9.46 -3.18 22.76
CA PRO A 65 9.27 -1.92 22.06
C PRO A 65 8.35 -2.12 20.86
N ARG A 66 7.48 -1.14 20.63
CA ARG A 66 6.64 -1.12 19.43
C ARG A 66 7.54 -1.09 18.18
N PRO A 67 7.35 -2.00 17.20
CA PRO A 67 8.15 -1.99 15.98
C PRO A 67 7.92 -0.69 15.20
N TYR A 68 9.01 -0.04 14.82
CA TYR A 68 8.95 1.19 14.04
C TYR A 68 8.63 0.88 12.56
N VAL A 69 7.59 1.52 12.04
CA VAL A 69 7.18 1.38 10.64
C VAL A 69 7.80 2.50 9.81
N GLU A 70 8.70 2.11 8.91
CA GLU A 70 9.29 3.04 7.95
C GLU A 70 8.36 3.24 6.74
N ARG A 71 7.82 4.45 6.60
CA ARG A 71 7.16 4.87 5.36
C ARG A 71 8.21 5.41 4.39
N SER A 72 8.15 4.97 3.15
CA SER A 72 9.09 5.39 2.10
C SER A 72 8.33 5.98 0.92
N THR A 73 8.68 7.20 0.55
CA THR A 73 8.17 7.85 -0.67
C THR A 73 8.96 7.36 -1.88
N PRO A 74 8.32 6.87 -2.96
CA PRO A 74 9.01 6.49 -4.18
C PRO A 74 9.90 7.63 -4.71
N PRO A 75 11.19 7.39 -5.01
CA PRO A 75 12.13 8.44 -5.42
C PRO A 75 11.68 9.26 -6.63
N ILE A 76 10.93 8.63 -7.55
CA ILE A 76 10.36 9.30 -8.74
C ILE A 76 9.45 10.48 -8.36
N LEU A 77 8.79 10.43 -7.20
CA LEU A 77 7.93 11.52 -6.70
C LEU A 77 8.72 12.68 -6.10
N LEU A 78 10.03 12.50 -5.88
CA LEU A 78 10.90 13.50 -5.25
C LEU A 78 11.76 14.27 -6.26
N LEU A 79 11.74 13.90 -7.55
CA LEU A 79 12.64 14.47 -8.56
C LEU A 79 12.27 15.90 -8.95
N ASN A 80 11.01 16.14 -9.34
CA ASN A 80 10.55 17.42 -9.88
C ASN A 80 9.03 17.54 -9.77
N LYS A 81 8.50 18.73 -9.45
CA LYS A 81 7.05 19.00 -9.33
C LYS A 81 6.23 18.53 -10.54
N GLN A 82 6.72 18.70 -11.77
CA GLN A 82 6.03 18.22 -12.97
C GLN A 82 5.96 16.70 -12.98
N ILE A 83 7.11 16.04 -12.76
CA ILE A 83 7.20 14.57 -12.69
C ILE A 83 6.31 14.04 -11.58
N THR A 84 6.32 14.67 -10.41
CA THR A 84 5.46 14.30 -9.28
C THR A 84 3.98 14.41 -9.65
N LYS A 85 3.56 15.49 -10.32
CA LYS A 85 2.17 15.67 -10.73
C LYS A 85 1.73 14.58 -11.72
N GLU A 86 2.53 14.32 -12.75
CA GLU A 86 2.25 13.27 -13.74
C GLU A 86 2.24 11.88 -13.09
N ALA A 87 3.21 11.59 -12.22
CA ALA A 87 3.34 10.32 -11.53
C ALA A 87 2.21 10.07 -10.52
N LEU A 88 1.74 11.09 -9.78
CA LEU A 88 0.61 10.94 -8.85
C LEU A 88 -0.68 10.60 -9.57
N GLU A 89 -0.95 11.21 -10.72
CA GLU A 89 -2.12 10.87 -11.55
C GLU A 89 -2.10 9.40 -12.00
N VAL A 90 -0.91 8.86 -12.26
CA VAL A 90 -0.75 7.42 -12.53
C VAL A 90 -0.91 6.60 -11.24
N LEU A 91 -0.28 7.01 -10.14
CA LEU A 91 -0.32 6.31 -8.85
C LEU A 91 -1.76 6.05 -8.40
N TYR A 92 -2.61 7.08 -8.41
CA TYR A 92 -4.00 6.97 -7.94
C TYR A 92 -4.87 6.01 -8.77
N ARG A 93 -4.43 5.66 -9.99
CA ARG A 93 -5.11 4.72 -10.87
C ARG A 93 -4.62 3.28 -10.71
N ILE A 94 -3.50 3.05 -10.04
CA ILE A 94 -3.00 1.70 -9.77
C ILE A 94 -3.88 1.09 -8.66
N PRO A 95 -4.37 -0.16 -8.78
CA PRO A 95 -5.13 -0.79 -7.70
C PRO A 95 -4.32 -0.91 -6.41
N LEU A 96 -4.93 -0.51 -5.29
CA LEU A 96 -4.37 -0.68 -3.95
C LEU A 96 -5.01 -1.87 -3.26
N ASP A 97 -4.20 -2.86 -2.93
CA ASP A 97 -4.64 -4.05 -2.20
C ASP A 97 -4.46 -3.79 -0.70
N LEU A 98 -5.56 -3.73 0.03
CA LEU A 98 -5.64 -3.47 1.46
C LEU A 98 -5.81 -4.78 2.21
N HIS A 99 -4.78 -5.14 2.97
CA HIS A 99 -4.78 -6.29 3.87
C HIS A 99 -4.95 -5.84 5.31
N PRO A 100 -5.54 -6.66 6.20
CA PRO A 100 -5.70 -6.31 7.59
C PRO A 100 -4.34 -6.05 8.23
N THR A 101 -4.28 -5.06 9.11
CA THR A 101 -3.06 -4.77 9.83
C THR A 101 -2.63 -6.00 10.64
N PRO A 102 -1.32 -6.28 10.69
CA PRO A 102 -0.81 -7.31 11.57
C PRO A 102 -1.28 -6.99 12.99
N SER A 103 -1.82 -7.99 13.69
CA SER A 103 -2.13 -7.85 15.12
C SER A 103 -0.84 -8.13 15.87
N PRO A 104 -0.08 -7.10 16.31
CA PRO A 104 1.08 -7.37 17.13
C PRO A 104 0.61 -8.04 18.43
N TYR A 105 0.96 -9.31 18.63
CA TYR A 105 0.76 -9.98 19.92
C TYR A 105 1.44 -9.23 21.09
N PHE A 106 2.40 -8.36 20.77
CA PHE A 106 3.31 -7.74 21.71
C PHE A 106 2.98 -6.30 22.11
N THR A 107 2.04 -5.61 21.44
CA THR A 107 1.75 -4.20 21.78
C THR A 107 0.34 -4.05 22.33
N MET A 108 0.21 -3.43 23.51
CA MET A 108 -1.08 -3.03 24.11
C MET A 108 -1.91 -2.07 23.23
N ARG A 109 -1.42 -1.75 22.02
CA ARG A 109 -2.05 -0.89 21.02
C ARG A 109 -2.04 -1.60 19.67
N GLN A 110 -3.22 -1.71 19.06
CA GLN A 110 -3.37 -2.20 17.70
C GLN A 110 -2.73 -1.22 16.71
N MET A 111 -2.02 -1.75 15.72
CA MET A 111 -1.45 -0.93 14.64
C MET A 111 -2.52 -0.52 13.65
N ASP A 112 -2.43 0.72 13.21
CA ASP A 112 -3.33 1.32 12.22
C ASP A 112 -2.72 1.23 10.80
N ILE A 113 -3.57 1.10 9.78
CA ILE A 113 -3.16 1.14 8.37
C ILE A 113 -2.50 2.49 8.03
N ALA A 114 -2.92 3.57 8.70
CA ALA A 114 -2.37 4.92 8.53
C ALA A 114 -0.87 5.02 8.88
N GLU A 115 -0.35 4.08 9.67
CA GLU A 115 1.07 3.98 9.99
C GLU A 115 1.90 3.47 8.80
N PHE A 116 1.29 2.72 7.89
CA PHE A 116 1.94 2.12 6.73
C PHE A 116 1.69 2.90 5.45
N ILE A 117 0.48 3.46 5.31
CA ILE A 117 0.03 4.19 4.14
C ILE A 117 -0.51 5.54 4.62
N SER A 118 -0.12 6.65 3.99
CA SER A 118 -0.68 7.94 4.38
C SER A 118 -2.19 7.98 4.09
N GLU A 119 -2.95 8.61 5.00
CA GLU A 119 -4.38 8.83 4.81
C GLU A 119 -4.67 9.56 3.50
N HIS A 120 -3.87 10.59 3.17
CA HIS A 120 -4.00 11.32 1.91
C HIS A 120 -3.87 10.42 0.68
N LEU A 121 -3.00 9.38 0.72
CA LEU A 121 -2.92 8.43 -0.38
C LEU A 121 -4.20 7.58 -0.44
N LEU A 122 -4.63 7.03 0.71
CA LEU A 122 -5.85 6.20 0.82
C LEU A 122 -7.09 6.92 0.29
N GLN A 123 -7.24 8.21 0.58
CA GLN A 123 -8.37 9.04 0.15
C GLN A 123 -8.38 9.34 -1.35
N ARG A 124 -7.21 9.36 -1.99
CA ARG A 124 -7.06 9.71 -3.41
C ARG A 124 -6.97 8.52 -4.35
N MET A 125 -6.79 7.32 -3.84
CA MET A 125 -6.85 6.11 -4.67
C MET A 125 -8.23 5.97 -5.33
N HIS A 126 -8.23 5.57 -6.60
CA HIS A 126 -9.47 5.35 -7.35
C HIS A 126 -9.96 3.90 -7.27
N TYR A 127 -9.07 2.95 -7.06
CA TYR A 127 -9.37 1.51 -7.08
C TYR A 127 -8.72 0.86 -5.86
N CYS A 128 -9.53 0.26 -4.99
CA CYS A 128 -9.06 -0.45 -3.82
C CYS A 128 -9.68 -1.84 -3.72
N SER A 129 -8.87 -2.81 -3.29
CA SER A 129 -9.28 -4.18 -2.98
C SER A 129 -9.14 -4.38 -1.47
N LEU A 130 -10.23 -4.63 -0.75
CA LEU A 130 -10.23 -4.88 0.69
C LEU A 130 -10.31 -6.38 0.97
N TYR A 131 -9.23 -6.96 1.52
CA TYR A 131 -9.15 -8.38 1.86
C TYR A 131 -9.47 -8.60 3.34
N LEU A 132 -10.55 -9.32 3.63
CA LEU A 132 -11.04 -9.57 4.99
C LEU A 132 -11.07 -11.07 5.32
N PRO A 133 -9.91 -11.69 5.65
CA PRO A 133 -9.86 -13.09 6.10
C PRO A 133 -10.65 -13.32 7.42
N GLY A 134 -10.81 -12.26 8.21
CA GLY A 134 -11.64 -12.20 9.40
C GLY A 134 -12.33 -10.83 9.50
N ALA A 135 -13.17 -10.63 10.52
CA ALA A 135 -13.95 -9.40 10.65
C ALA A 135 -13.05 -8.16 10.70
N ASN A 136 -11.90 -8.25 11.41
CA ASN A 136 -10.91 -7.16 11.50
C ASN A 136 -11.55 -5.79 11.75
N LYS A 137 -12.47 -5.75 12.72
CA LYS A 137 -13.39 -4.63 12.95
C LYS A 137 -12.67 -3.28 12.95
N ASN A 138 -11.61 -3.15 13.75
CA ASN A 138 -10.92 -1.87 13.91
C ASN A 138 -10.25 -1.43 12.61
N PHE A 139 -9.60 -2.35 11.88
CA PHE A 139 -9.01 -2.05 10.57
C PHE A 139 -10.05 -1.54 9.57
N VAL A 140 -11.21 -2.20 9.48
CA VAL A 140 -12.30 -1.78 8.58
C VAL A 140 -12.83 -0.41 9.00
N LEU A 141 -13.13 -0.21 10.28
CA LEU A 141 -13.67 1.06 10.77
C LEU A 141 -12.71 2.21 10.49
N THR A 142 -11.41 2.04 10.76
CA THR A 142 -10.42 3.08 10.49
C THR A 142 -10.33 3.43 9.01
N ILE A 143 -10.34 2.44 8.11
CA ILE A 143 -10.33 2.70 6.66
C ILE A 143 -11.59 3.48 6.25
N LEU A 144 -12.75 3.07 6.75
CA LEU A 144 -14.01 3.74 6.44
C LEU A 144 -14.05 5.16 7.00
N ASP A 145 -13.46 5.42 8.17
CA ASP A 145 -13.35 6.75 8.75
C ASP A 145 -12.42 7.64 7.91
N ILE A 146 -11.28 7.12 7.45
CA ILE A 146 -10.35 7.83 6.55
C ILE A 146 -11.07 8.22 5.25
N TRP A 147 -11.82 7.30 4.64
CA TRP A 147 -12.61 7.58 3.44
C TRP A 147 -13.84 8.46 3.72
N GLY A 148 -14.38 8.45 4.94
CA GLY A 148 -15.46 9.33 5.37
C GLY A 148 -15.05 10.80 5.39
N GLN A 149 -13.77 11.11 5.64
CA GLN A 149 -13.23 12.47 5.59
C GLN A 149 -12.99 12.98 4.16
N GLY A 150 -12.78 12.07 3.21
CA GLY A 150 -12.54 12.39 1.82
C GLY A 150 -12.32 11.12 1.00
N ASN A 151 -12.97 11.01 -0.14
CA ASN A 151 -12.90 9.80 -0.94
C ASN A 151 -12.97 10.09 -2.44
N GLN A 152 -12.01 9.57 -3.19
CA GLN A 152 -11.96 9.59 -4.66
C GLN A 152 -12.11 8.19 -5.26
N LEU A 153 -12.48 7.19 -4.45
CA LEU A 153 -12.72 5.83 -4.94
C LEU A 153 -13.80 5.83 -6.02
N LYS A 154 -13.45 5.23 -7.14
CA LYS A 154 -14.37 4.89 -8.23
C LYS A 154 -14.91 3.49 -8.09
N ARG A 155 -14.15 2.60 -7.44
CA ARG A 155 -14.54 1.21 -7.20
C ARG A 155 -13.83 0.65 -5.96
N LEU A 156 -14.58 -0.10 -5.17
CA LEU A 156 -14.10 -0.89 -4.05
C LEU A 156 -14.44 -2.37 -4.28
N ASP A 157 -13.45 -3.24 -4.30
CA ASP A 157 -13.66 -4.69 -4.33
C ASP A 157 -13.46 -5.24 -2.92
N VAL A 158 -14.47 -5.89 -2.34
CA VAL A 158 -14.41 -6.44 -0.97
C VAL A 158 -14.40 -7.95 -1.03
N PHE A 159 -13.35 -8.56 -0.50
CA PHE A 159 -13.14 -10.01 -0.45
C PHE A 159 -13.38 -10.51 0.97
N TRP A 160 -14.34 -11.40 1.18
CA TRP A 160 -14.63 -12.02 2.48
C TRP A 160 -14.83 -13.53 2.37
N PRO A 161 -14.70 -14.29 3.48
CA PRO A 161 -14.88 -15.74 3.46
C PRO A 161 -16.35 -16.15 3.31
N LYS A 162 -16.61 -17.27 2.61
CA LYS A 162 -17.97 -17.86 2.50
C LYS A 162 -18.58 -18.26 3.85
N SER A 163 -17.75 -18.74 4.76
CA SER A 163 -18.16 -19.19 6.09
C SER A 163 -17.45 -18.40 7.17
N PHE A 164 -18.23 -17.85 8.11
CA PHE A 164 -17.69 -17.14 9.27
C PHE A 164 -17.59 -18.08 10.47
N PRO A 165 -16.48 -18.07 11.22
CA PRO A 165 -16.45 -18.72 12.52
C PRO A 165 -17.47 -18.07 13.46
N SER A 166 -18.27 -18.86 14.17
CA SER A 166 -19.36 -18.37 15.04
C SER A 166 -18.90 -17.37 16.10
N TYR A 167 -17.68 -17.51 16.60
CA TYR A 167 -17.11 -16.64 17.64
C TYR A 167 -16.92 -15.17 17.20
N ASN A 168 -17.00 -14.87 15.89
CA ASN A 168 -16.81 -13.52 15.35
C ASN A 168 -18.09 -12.91 14.75
N GLU A 169 -19.25 -13.54 14.92
CA GLU A 169 -20.50 -13.12 14.29
C GLU A 169 -20.89 -11.67 14.60
N ARG A 170 -20.73 -11.24 15.87
CA ARG A 170 -21.02 -9.86 16.29
C ARG A 170 -20.12 -8.84 15.57
N HIS A 171 -18.83 -9.14 15.45
CA HIS A 171 -17.89 -8.27 14.75
C HIS A 171 -18.20 -8.21 13.25
N TRP A 172 -18.53 -9.35 12.64
CA TRP A 172 -18.95 -9.42 11.25
C TRP A 172 -20.23 -8.64 10.98
N LYS A 173 -21.22 -8.69 11.89
CA LYS A 173 -22.45 -7.90 11.76
C LYS A 173 -22.16 -6.40 11.68
N VAL A 174 -21.27 -5.90 12.55
CA VAL A 174 -20.86 -4.49 12.55
C VAL A 174 -20.11 -4.14 11.26
N VAL A 175 -19.12 -4.94 10.89
CA VAL A 175 -18.29 -4.74 9.68
C VAL A 175 -19.16 -4.72 8.43
N ARG A 176 -20.04 -5.71 8.28
CA ARG A 176 -20.96 -5.82 7.14
C ARG A 176 -21.90 -4.62 7.08
N SER A 177 -22.51 -4.23 8.20
CA SER A 177 -23.39 -3.07 8.26
C SER A 177 -22.67 -1.79 7.82
N ARG A 178 -21.43 -1.58 8.26
CA ARG A 178 -20.65 -0.38 7.93
C ARG A 178 -20.19 -0.37 6.48
N ILE A 179 -19.71 -1.50 5.96
CA ILE A 179 -19.33 -1.61 4.54
C ILE A 179 -20.55 -1.42 3.64
N LEU A 180 -21.71 -2.00 3.98
CA LEU A 180 -22.95 -1.79 3.22
C LEU A 180 -23.41 -0.32 3.23
N THR A 181 -23.25 0.36 4.37
CA THR A 181 -23.53 1.80 4.45
C THR A 181 -22.60 2.58 3.53
N PHE A 182 -21.30 2.23 3.52
CA PHE A 182 -20.32 2.85 2.64
C PHE A 182 -20.57 2.55 1.16
N ALA A 183 -21.04 1.35 0.84
CA ALA A 183 -21.36 0.93 -0.52
C ALA A 183 -22.51 1.74 -1.16
N ALA A 184 -23.31 2.46 -0.36
CA ALA A 184 -24.27 3.43 -0.89
C ALA A 184 -23.60 4.67 -1.52
N MET A 185 -22.35 4.96 -1.17
CA MET A 185 -21.60 6.12 -1.66
C MET A 185 -20.60 5.77 -2.76
N VAL A 186 -20.11 4.52 -2.81
CA VAL A 186 -19.06 4.06 -3.72
C VAL A 186 -19.46 2.75 -4.38
N PRO A 187 -19.29 2.60 -5.71
CA PRO A 187 -19.48 1.32 -6.38
C PRO A 187 -18.65 0.22 -5.72
N THR A 188 -19.33 -0.69 -5.03
CA THR A 188 -18.69 -1.74 -4.24
C THR A 188 -19.09 -3.11 -4.77
N ILE A 189 -18.11 -3.97 -5.05
CA ILE A 189 -18.32 -5.33 -5.53
C ILE A 189 -17.87 -6.30 -4.45
N PHE A 190 -18.74 -7.24 -4.11
CA PHE A 190 -18.49 -8.23 -3.07
C PHE A 190 -18.06 -9.55 -3.70
N HIS A 191 -16.96 -10.09 -3.21
CA HIS A 191 -16.36 -11.33 -3.67
C HIS A 191 -16.29 -12.31 -2.50
N GLU A 192 -16.92 -13.47 -2.68
CA GLU A 192 -16.82 -14.57 -1.73
C GLU A 192 -15.63 -15.47 -2.07
N VAL A 193 -14.73 -15.64 -1.12
CA VAL A 193 -13.50 -16.41 -1.29
C VAL A 193 -13.50 -17.60 -0.34
N ASP A 194 -13.03 -18.76 -0.80
CA ASP A 194 -12.79 -19.89 0.09
C ASP A 194 -11.57 -19.61 0.97
N GLN A 195 -11.69 -19.77 2.30
CA GLN A 195 -10.59 -19.51 3.26
C GLN A 195 -9.29 -20.25 2.93
N ALA A 196 -9.35 -21.30 2.10
CA ALA A 196 -8.22 -22.13 1.71
C ALA A 196 -7.29 -21.51 0.66
N SER A 197 -7.69 -20.46 -0.06
CA SER A 197 -6.76 -19.74 -0.94
C SER A 197 -6.04 -18.65 -0.16
N LYS A 198 -4.95 -19.00 0.51
CA LYS A 198 -3.87 -18.04 0.78
C LYS A 198 -3.64 -17.25 -0.52
N PRO A 199 -3.59 -15.90 -0.50
CA PRO A 199 -3.05 -15.21 -1.65
C PRO A 199 -1.65 -15.77 -1.87
N SER A 200 -1.44 -16.40 -3.04
CA SER A 200 -0.11 -16.77 -3.52
C SER A 200 0.79 -15.58 -3.25
N ASN A 201 1.88 -15.79 -2.52
CA ASN A 201 2.90 -14.77 -2.26
C ASN A 201 3.07 -13.91 -3.52
N PRO A 202 2.75 -12.61 -3.49
CA PRO A 202 3.10 -11.76 -4.61
C PRO A 202 4.62 -11.76 -4.67
N ALA A 203 5.13 -12.23 -5.81
CA ALA A 203 6.55 -12.26 -6.16
C ALA A 203 7.20 -10.88 -6.04
#